data_AF-A0A401GNH3-F1
#
_entry.id   AF-A0A401GNH3-F1
#
_cell.length_a   1.000
_cell.length_b   1.000
_cell.length_c   1.000
_cell.angle_alpha   90.00
_cell.angle_beta   90.00
_cell.angle_gamma   90.00
#
_symmetry.space_group_name_H-M   'P 1'
#
loop_
_entity.id
_entity.type
_entity.pdbx_description
1 polymer ?
#
loop_
_entity_poly.entity_id
_entity_poly.type
_entity_poly.pdbx_seq_one_letter_code
_entity_poly.pdbx_strand_id
1 'polypeptide(L)'
;MATNMQAYLAAKYMSGPKADAILARTDAPKKKKRRLGSTSKSSSAGPSIIKDDDILGWDNGRQDADEDDVAEAVVASDRRFKKRQRTDTDSGWATVREGEKGGESPPAADEQPQIVQEEETFKGGLLTTAQLRKSLPKRAPATATEEERAAAQETVYRDASGQRVDMAAERAEAARKKREREEREARKMEWGKGVVQREEAEKRKNEEATMRDHTFARSRDDVELNEDLKAQDRWNDPAAAFLTKNRSKGPRKPEYTGPPPPPNRFGIRPGYRWDGVDRGNGFEQKLFQRQNEKRRHGQESYQWSVDDM
;
A
#
# COMPACT_ATOMS: atom_id res chain seq x y z
N MET A 1 -3.23 -46.47 26.62
CA MET A 1 -2.35 -47.53 26.09
C MET A 1 -2.28 -47.53 24.56
N ALA A 2 -3.36 -47.24 23.82
CA ALA A 2 -3.37 -47.24 22.35
C ALA A 2 -2.37 -46.25 21.68
N THR A 3 -2.09 -45.11 22.30
CA THR A 3 -1.15 -44.10 21.77
C THR A 3 0.30 -44.55 21.77
N ASN A 4 0.72 -45.40 22.72
CA ASN A 4 2.08 -45.94 22.79
C ASN A 4 2.30 -47.04 21.74
N MET A 5 1.28 -47.83 21.41
CA MET A 5 1.35 -48.83 20.34
C MET A 5 1.44 -48.18 18.96
N GLN A 6 0.69 -47.11 18.71
CA GLN A 6 0.77 -46.36 17.45
C GLN A 6 2.14 -45.69 17.25
N ALA A 7 2.73 -45.14 18.31
CA ALA A 7 4.10 -44.59 18.24
C ALA A 7 5.15 -45.67 18.00
N TYR A 8 5.03 -46.84 18.64
CA TYR A 8 5.93 -47.97 18.42
C TYR A 8 5.86 -48.50 16.98
N LEU A 9 4.64 -48.66 16.44
CA LEU A 9 4.44 -49.06 15.05
C LEU A 9 4.94 -47.99 14.08
N ALA A 10 4.70 -46.71 14.36
CA ALA A 10 5.19 -45.60 13.53
C ALA A 10 6.73 -45.53 13.51
N ALA A 11 7.39 -45.72 14.65
CA ALA A 11 8.85 -45.66 14.75
C ALA A 11 9.57 -46.87 14.11
N LYS A 12 8.95 -48.06 14.17
CA LYS A 12 9.62 -49.32 13.82
C LYS A 12 9.17 -49.89 12.48
N TYR A 13 7.97 -49.56 12.01
CA TYR A 13 7.33 -50.23 10.86
C TYR A 13 6.61 -49.29 9.88
N MET A 14 6.62 -47.97 10.08
CA MET A 14 6.05 -47.01 9.13
C MET A 14 7.07 -45.95 8.71
N SER A 15 7.00 -45.48 7.46
CA SER A 15 7.83 -44.40 6.93
C SER A 15 6.99 -43.39 6.15
N GLY A 16 7.41 -42.13 6.17
CA GLY A 16 6.77 -41.04 5.42
C GLY A 16 5.87 -40.13 6.28
N PRO A 17 5.13 -39.20 5.64
CA PRO A 17 4.53 -38.04 6.32
C PRO A 17 3.55 -38.41 7.46
N LYS A 18 2.93 -39.58 7.36
CA LYS A 18 2.00 -40.10 8.36
C LYS A 18 2.70 -40.64 9.60
N ALA A 19 3.90 -41.22 9.45
CA ALA A 19 4.70 -41.68 10.58
C ALA A 19 5.24 -40.48 11.36
N ASP A 20 5.76 -39.47 10.66
CA ASP A 20 6.31 -38.24 11.25
C ASP A 20 5.25 -37.46 12.05
N ALA A 21 4.02 -37.38 11.53
CA ALA A 21 2.91 -36.73 12.23
C ALA A 21 2.48 -37.45 13.52
N ILE A 22 2.61 -38.79 13.57
CA ILE A 22 2.29 -39.58 14.76
C ILE A 22 3.37 -39.40 15.83
N LEU A 23 4.65 -39.44 15.44
CA LEU A 23 5.79 -39.25 16.35
C LEU A 23 5.84 -37.82 16.92
N ALA A 24 5.62 -36.80 16.08
CA ALA A 24 5.58 -35.40 16.51
C ALA A 24 4.47 -35.11 17.54
N ARG A 25 3.37 -35.86 17.50
CA ARG A 25 2.25 -35.73 18.44
C ARG A 25 2.55 -36.41 19.79
N THR A 26 3.40 -37.42 19.82
CA THR A 26 3.79 -38.12 21.07
C THR A 26 4.93 -37.44 21.80
N ASP A 27 5.83 -36.76 21.08
CA ASP A 27 7.02 -36.10 21.65
C ASP A 27 6.74 -34.68 22.17
N ALA A 28 5.56 -34.12 21.88
CA ALA A 28 5.19 -32.79 22.35
C ALA A 28 4.86 -32.79 23.86
N PRO A 29 5.53 -31.98 24.70
CA PRO A 29 5.20 -31.86 26.11
C PRO A 29 3.79 -31.28 26.25
N LYS A 30 2.94 -31.99 27.01
CA LYS A 30 1.53 -31.62 27.23
C LYS A 30 1.41 -30.23 27.85
N LYS A 31 1.12 -29.20 27.03
CA LYS A 31 0.74 -27.88 27.52
C LYS A 31 -0.58 -28.00 28.30
N LYS A 32 -0.52 -27.67 29.59
CA LYS A 32 -1.60 -27.74 30.58
C LYS A 32 -2.76 -26.81 30.16
N LYS A 33 -3.91 -27.38 29.82
CA LYS A 33 -5.15 -26.66 29.48
C LYS A 33 -5.74 -26.06 30.75
N ARG A 34 -5.64 -24.73 30.93
CA ARG A 34 -6.28 -23.99 32.02
C ARG A 34 -7.81 -24.02 31.83
N ARG A 35 -8.53 -24.61 32.78
CA ARG A 35 -10.00 -24.55 32.88
C ARG A 35 -10.38 -23.18 33.47
N LEU A 36 -11.20 -22.39 32.77
CA LEU A 36 -11.93 -21.29 33.40
C LEU A 36 -13.05 -21.89 34.24
N GLY A 37 -13.10 -21.50 35.51
CA GLY A 37 -14.16 -21.87 36.44
C GLY A 37 -15.44 -21.10 36.16
N SER A 38 -16.55 -21.82 36.22
CA SER A 38 -17.91 -21.29 36.28
C SER A 38 -18.15 -20.63 37.64
N THR A 39 -18.51 -19.35 37.65
CA THR A 39 -19.11 -18.71 38.83
C THR A 39 -20.55 -18.38 38.51
N SER A 40 -21.45 -19.04 39.23
CA SER A 40 -22.86 -18.72 39.37
C SER A 40 -23.06 -17.70 40.51
N LYS A 41 -23.96 -16.73 40.29
CA LYS A 41 -24.81 -15.98 41.27
C LYS A 41 -25.45 -14.82 40.50
N SER A 42 -26.73 -14.88 40.14
CA SER A 42 -27.95 -14.55 40.93
C SER A 42 -28.16 -13.05 41.21
N SER A 43 -29.15 -12.50 40.50
CA SER A 43 -30.17 -11.52 40.92
C SER A 43 -29.79 -10.19 41.60
N SER A 44 -30.11 -9.07 40.94
CA SER A 44 -30.89 -7.96 41.53
C SER A 44 -31.36 -6.98 40.45
N ALA A 45 -32.60 -6.51 40.60
CA ALA A 45 -33.34 -5.67 39.66
C ALA A 45 -33.13 -4.16 39.87
N GLY A 46 -33.32 -3.38 38.78
CA GLY A 46 -33.74 -1.96 38.76
C GLY A 46 -32.66 -0.92 38.41
N PRO A 47 -33.05 0.29 37.93
CA PRO A 47 -33.94 0.58 36.81
C PRO A 47 -33.22 1.35 35.67
N SER A 48 -33.89 1.40 34.52
CA SER A 48 -33.54 2.10 33.29
C SER A 48 -33.30 3.61 33.47
N ILE A 49 -32.14 4.09 33.02
CA ILE A 49 -31.87 5.50 32.71
C ILE A 49 -31.48 5.60 31.24
N ILE A 50 -32.34 6.30 30.50
CA ILE A 50 -32.14 6.76 29.13
C ILE A 50 -31.00 7.79 29.15
N LYS A 51 -29.96 7.57 28.36
CA LYS A 51 -29.01 8.61 27.98
C LYS A 51 -29.19 8.89 26.50
N ASP A 52 -29.89 9.98 26.22
CA ASP A 52 -29.79 10.71 24.98
C ASP A 52 -28.39 11.36 24.95
N ASP A 53 -27.52 10.91 24.05
CA ASP A 53 -26.29 11.62 23.69
C ASP A 53 -26.26 11.73 22.15
N ASP A 54 -27.12 12.62 21.65
CA ASP A 54 -26.90 13.33 20.40
C ASP A 54 -25.76 14.34 20.60
N ILE A 55 -24.52 13.94 20.32
CA ILE A 55 -23.46 14.89 19.98
C ILE A 55 -22.75 14.37 18.73
N LEU A 56 -23.25 14.82 17.58
CA LEU A 56 -22.50 14.90 16.33
C LEU A 56 -21.63 16.16 16.38
N GLY A 57 -20.33 16.02 16.07
CA GLY A 57 -19.52 17.14 15.59
C GLY A 57 -18.25 17.40 16.39
N TRP A 58 -17.11 17.25 15.69
CA TRP A 58 -15.76 17.70 16.02
C TRP A 58 -15.66 18.81 17.08
N ASP A 59 -14.99 18.53 18.20
CA ASP A 59 -13.89 19.37 18.73
C ASP A 59 -13.20 18.72 19.95
N ASN A 60 -11.90 19.00 20.05
CA ASN A 60 -10.94 18.77 21.12
C ASN A 60 -10.23 17.43 21.23
N GLY A 61 -8.95 17.50 20.86
CA GLY A 61 -7.95 16.50 21.13
C GLY A 61 -7.69 16.33 22.63
N ARG A 62 -7.30 15.11 22.96
CA ARG A 62 -6.44 14.82 24.09
C ARG A 62 -5.32 13.89 23.66
N GLN A 63 -4.17 14.34 24.10
CA GLN A 63 -2.84 13.81 24.01
C GLN A 63 -2.67 12.87 25.21
N ASP A 64 -2.39 11.59 24.95
CA ASP A 64 -1.84 10.62 25.91
C ASP A 64 -1.02 9.66 25.02
N ALA A 65 0.31 9.78 24.90
CA ALA A 65 1.35 9.50 25.89
C ALA A 65 1.33 8.04 26.36
N ASP A 66 1.90 7.15 25.53
CA ASP A 66 2.55 5.93 25.99
C ASP A 66 3.95 5.88 25.36
N GLU A 67 4.89 6.36 26.16
CA GLU A 67 6.32 6.09 26.07
C GLU A 67 6.55 4.61 26.39
N ASP A 68 7.23 3.89 25.51
CA ASP A 68 8.08 2.78 25.94
C ASP A 68 9.32 2.72 25.04
N ASP A 69 10.45 2.83 25.73
CA ASP A 69 11.81 3.05 25.25
C ASP A 69 12.34 1.96 24.32
N VAL A 70 12.80 2.37 23.13
CA VAL A 70 13.92 1.70 22.46
C VAL A 70 15.05 2.71 22.30
N ALA A 71 15.93 2.73 23.29
CA ALA A 71 17.18 3.46 23.26
C ALA A 71 18.09 2.94 22.14
N GLU A 72 18.15 3.65 21.03
CA GLU A 72 19.21 3.52 20.03
C GLU A 72 20.00 4.83 19.98
N ALA A 73 21.26 4.73 20.40
CA ALA A 73 22.17 5.84 20.60
C ALA A 73 22.46 6.60 19.30
N VAL A 74 21.96 7.83 19.17
CA VAL A 74 22.39 8.77 18.13
C VAL A 74 23.34 9.79 18.75
N VAL A 75 24.62 9.62 18.43
CA VAL A 75 25.72 10.54 18.70
C VAL A 75 25.40 11.90 18.12
N ALA A 76 25.46 12.93 18.97
CA ALA A 76 25.26 14.31 18.61
C ALA A 76 26.36 14.81 17.67
N SER A 77 25.96 15.31 16.50
CA SER A 77 26.79 16.20 15.69
C SER A 77 25.91 17.26 15.02
N ASP A 78 26.06 18.48 15.53
CA ASP A 78 25.95 19.77 14.86
C ASP A 78 24.65 20.16 14.16
N ARG A 79 23.81 20.88 14.90
CA ARG A 79 22.78 21.77 14.35
C ARG A 79 23.44 23.02 13.74
N ARG A 80 23.86 22.93 12.47
CA ARG A 80 24.11 24.12 11.62
C ARG A 80 22.91 24.34 10.70
N PHE A 81 22.38 25.56 10.78
CA PHE A 81 21.20 26.06 10.06
C PHE A 81 21.37 25.91 8.54
N LYS A 82 20.69 24.94 7.92
CA LYS A 82 20.62 24.81 6.46
C LYS A 82 19.33 25.45 5.93
N LYS A 83 19.49 26.60 5.29
CA LYS A 83 18.48 27.33 4.52
C LYS A 83 17.94 26.39 3.43
N ARG A 84 16.69 25.93 3.58
CA ARG A 84 16.00 25.11 2.57
C ARG A 84 15.54 26.02 1.43
N GLN A 85 16.25 25.97 0.30
CA GLN A 85 15.68 26.36 -0.99
C GLN A 85 14.64 25.30 -1.35
N ARG A 86 13.36 25.69 -1.46
CA ARG A 86 12.31 24.85 -2.06
C ARG A 86 12.40 25.00 -3.57
N THR A 87 12.59 23.90 -4.27
CA THR A 87 12.32 23.76 -5.70
C THR A 87 11.05 22.93 -5.83
N ASP A 88 9.89 23.57 -5.64
CA ASP A 88 8.60 23.01 -6.04
C ASP A 88 8.22 23.71 -7.35
N THR A 89 8.26 22.97 -8.44
CA THR A 89 7.99 23.43 -9.81
C THR A 89 6.48 23.44 -10.09
N ASP A 90 5.68 24.13 -9.27
CA ASP A 90 4.24 24.32 -9.54
C ASP A 90 3.61 25.52 -8.79
N SER A 91 4.40 26.55 -8.48
CA SER A 91 3.86 27.82 -7.98
C SER A 91 3.93 28.90 -9.06
N GLY A 92 2.77 29.30 -9.57
CA GLY A 92 2.57 30.36 -10.57
C GLY A 92 2.89 31.77 -10.08
N TRP A 93 4.12 32.01 -9.66
CA TRP A 93 4.67 33.34 -9.42
C TRP A 93 5.60 33.70 -10.57
N ALA A 94 5.13 34.63 -11.42
CA ALA A 94 5.92 35.22 -12.48
C ALA A 94 6.96 36.17 -11.88
N THR A 95 8.23 35.79 -11.87
CA THR A 95 9.33 36.73 -11.61
C THR A 95 9.49 37.64 -12.83
N VAL A 96 9.25 38.93 -12.63
CA VAL A 96 9.51 40.00 -13.59
C VAL A 96 10.96 39.90 -14.07
N ARG A 97 11.12 39.73 -15.39
CA ARG A 97 12.42 39.71 -16.06
C ARG A 97 13.14 41.03 -15.82
N GLU A 98 14.34 40.95 -15.28
CA GLU A 98 15.30 42.05 -15.27
C GLU A 98 15.69 42.36 -16.72
N GLY A 99 15.65 43.65 -17.06
CA GLY A 99 15.67 44.14 -18.44
C GLY A 99 16.95 43.86 -19.22
N GLU A 100 16.78 43.85 -20.54
CA GLU A 100 17.83 43.91 -21.55
C GLU A 100 18.93 44.91 -21.17
N LYS A 101 20.13 44.41 -20.92
CA LYS A 101 21.36 45.15 -21.17
C LYS A 101 21.99 44.61 -22.45
N GLY A 102 22.07 45.50 -23.43
CA GLY A 102 22.59 45.28 -24.76
C GLY A 102 24.01 44.69 -24.78
N GLY A 103 24.28 43.98 -25.87
CA GLY A 103 25.62 43.51 -26.20
C GLY A 103 26.58 44.67 -26.42
N GLU A 104 27.57 44.78 -25.54
CA GLU A 104 28.81 45.50 -25.81
C GLU A 104 29.89 44.49 -26.14
N SER A 105 30.33 44.53 -27.39
CA SER A 105 31.51 43.84 -27.90
C SER A 105 32.74 44.22 -27.08
N PRO A 106 33.68 43.28 -26.80
CA PRO A 106 34.93 43.64 -26.12
C PRO A 106 35.75 44.62 -26.99
N PRO A 107 36.34 45.69 -26.41
CA PRO A 107 37.17 46.62 -27.16
C PRO A 107 38.44 45.95 -27.68
N ALA A 108 38.92 46.42 -28.84
CA ALA A 108 40.11 45.93 -29.54
C ALA A 108 41.38 46.11 -28.70
N ALA A 109 42.35 45.21 -28.92
CA ALA A 109 43.55 45.05 -28.09
C ALA A 109 44.70 46.04 -28.39
N ASP A 110 44.42 47.30 -28.72
CA ASP A 110 45.44 48.26 -29.21
C ASP A 110 45.67 49.50 -28.32
N GLU A 111 45.14 49.54 -27.08
CA GLU A 111 45.37 50.68 -26.16
C GLU A 111 45.77 50.27 -24.73
N GLN A 112 46.72 49.34 -24.57
CA GLN A 112 47.40 49.16 -23.29
C GLN A 112 48.73 49.94 -23.26
N PRO A 113 49.01 50.72 -22.21
CA PRO A 113 50.27 51.46 -22.10
C PRO A 113 51.44 50.47 -22.04
N GLN A 114 52.45 50.74 -22.86
CA GLN A 114 53.69 49.97 -22.96
C GLN A 114 54.49 50.09 -21.64
N ILE A 115 54.35 49.10 -20.76
CA ILE A 115 55.18 48.98 -19.56
C ILE A 115 56.51 48.36 -20.00
N VAL A 116 57.55 49.19 -20.01
CA VAL A 116 58.94 48.75 -20.17
C VAL A 116 59.29 47.88 -18.96
N GLN A 117 59.41 46.57 -19.17
CA GLN A 117 59.93 45.65 -18.16
C GLN A 117 61.45 45.83 -18.14
N GLU A 118 61.94 46.67 -17.23
CA GLU A 118 63.34 46.66 -16.85
C GLU A 118 63.65 45.33 -16.15
N GLU A 119 64.51 44.53 -16.78
CA GLU A 119 65.02 43.29 -16.20
C GLU A 119 66.01 43.60 -15.08
N GLU A 120 65.50 43.88 -13.89
CA GLU A 120 66.33 43.83 -12.69
C GLU A 120 66.64 42.36 -12.36
N THR A 121 67.85 41.94 -12.75
CA THR A 121 68.43 40.67 -12.31
C THR A 121 68.74 40.74 -10.81
N PHE A 122 67.76 40.38 -9.99
CA PHE A 122 67.88 40.34 -8.54
C PHE A 122 68.90 39.27 -8.10
N LYS A 123 70.08 39.72 -7.63
CA LYS A 123 71.15 38.89 -7.08
C LYS A 123 71.04 38.86 -5.55
N GLY A 124 70.36 37.83 -5.02
CA GLY A 124 70.53 37.36 -3.64
C GLY A 124 69.46 37.84 -2.64
N GLY A 125 68.59 36.90 -2.21
CA GLY A 125 67.61 37.07 -1.13
C GLY A 125 66.50 36.00 -1.15
N LEU A 126 65.78 35.81 -0.03
CA LEU A 126 64.64 34.89 0.06
C LEU A 126 63.59 35.24 -1.01
N LEU A 127 63.26 34.28 -1.88
CA LEU A 127 62.25 34.48 -2.93
C LEU A 127 60.83 34.59 -2.36
N THR A 128 60.03 35.47 -2.94
CA THR A 128 58.59 35.55 -2.66
C THR A 128 57.85 34.32 -3.22
N THR A 129 56.70 33.95 -2.65
CA THR A 129 55.89 32.81 -3.12
C THR A 129 55.46 32.95 -4.58
N ALA A 130 55.29 34.19 -5.07
CA ALA A 130 55.01 34.50 -6.47
C ALA A 130 56.21 34.24 -7.39
N GLN A 131 57.42 34.62 -7.00
CA GLN A 131 58.65 34.35 -7.77
C GLN A 131 58.99 32.86 -7.77
N LEU A 132 58.79 32.16 -6.65
CA LEU A 132 58.96 30.71 -6.56
C LEU A 132 58.00 29.96 -7.51
N ARG A 133 56.72 30.37 -7.56
CA ARG A 133 55.74 29.80 -8.51
C ARG A 133 56.08 30.05 -9.98
N LYS A 134 56.82 31.10 -10.28
CA LYS A 134 57.27 31.43 -11.64
C LYS A 134 58.56 30.69 -12.01
N SER A 135 59.44 30.41 -11.05
CA SER A 135 60.69 29.68 -11.26
C SER A 135 60.56 28.16 -11.18
N LEU A 136 59.51 27.61 -10.55
CA LEU A 136 59.23 26.18 -10.62
C LEU A 136 58.75 25.82 -12.04
N PRO A 137 59.29 24.76 -12.65
CA PRO A 137 58.79 24.30 -13.94
C PRO A 137 57.32 23.92 -13.78
N LYS A 138 56.43 24.57 -14.55
CA LYS A 138 55.04 24.14 -14.70
C LYS A 138 55.08 22.75 -15.33
N ARG A 139 55.07 21.71 -14.50
CA ARG A 139 54.96 20.33 -14.93
C ARG A 139 53.67 20.24 -15.73
N ALA A 140 53.79 20.02 -17.05
CA ALA A 140 52.64 19.84 -17.92
C ALA A 140 51.71 18.80 -17.28
N PRO A 141 50.38 19.05 -17.24
CA PRO A 141 49.47 18.07 -16.66
C PRO A 141 49.66 16.79 -17.47
N ALA A 142 50.18 15.74 -16.82
CA ALA A 142 50.15 14.41 -17.39
C ALA A 142 48.72 14.17 -17.84
N THR A 143 48.53 13.80 -19.11
CA THR A 143 47.28 13.39 -19.71
C THR A 143 46.85 12.05 -19.12
N ALA A 144 46.71 11.99 -17.79
CA ALA A 144 45.90 10.98 -17.15
C ALA A 144 44.47 11.36 -17.48
N THR A 145 43.74 10.45 -18.13
CA THR A 145 42.30 10.62 -18.38
C THR A 145 41.62 10.90 -17.04
N GLU A 146 40.54 11.70 -17.05
CA GLU A 146 39.80 12.00 -15.81
C GLU A 146 39.36 10.73 -15.09
N GLU A 147 39.16 9.63 -15.82
CA GLU A 147 38.89 8.28 -15.31
C GLU A 147 40.06 7.70 -14.50
N GLU A 148 41.31 7.85 -14.95
CA GLU A 148 42.50 7.38 -14.20
C GLU A 148 42.74 8.23 -12.95
N ARG A 149 42.44 9.54 -13.00
CA ARG A 149 42.50 10.43 -11.83
C ARG A 149 41.39 10.13 -10.83
N ALA A 150 40.20 9.78 -11.31
CA ALA A 150 39.08 9.35 -10.47
C ALA A 150 39.37 7.99 -9.81
N ALA A 151 39.92 7.04 -10.57
CA ALA A 151 40.35 5.73 -10.06
C ALA A 151 41.46 5.86 -9.01
N ALA A 152 42.43 6.77 -9.20
CA ALA A 152 43.47 7.05 -8.21
C ALA A 152 42.96 7.74 -6.92
N GLN A 153 41.75 8.32 -6.96
CA GLN A 153 41.09 8.95 -5.81
C GLN A 153 39.96 8.08 -5.23
N GLU A 154 39.82 6.82 -5.66
CA GLU A 154 38.77 5.94 -5.15
C GLU A 154 38.96 5.67 -3.66
N THR A 155 37.92 6.00 -2.90
CA THR A 155 37.87 5.81 -1.46
C THR A 155 37.49 4.38 -1.15
N VAL A 156 38.41 3.62 -0.59
CA VAL A 156 38.18 2.22 -0.17
C VAL A 156 37.46 2.23 1.18
N TYR A 157 36.16 1.96 1.15
CA TYR A 157 35.37 1.76 2.37
C TYR A 157 35.65 0.37 2.95
N ARG A 158 35.81 0.33 4.28
CA ARG A 158 35.99 -0.90 5.05
C ARG A 158 34.98 -0.95 6.17
N ASP A 159 34.49 -2.14 6.50
CA ASP A 159 33.59 -2.34 7.63
C ASP A 159 34.37 -2.27 8.97
N ALA A 160 33.63 -2.30 10.09
CA ALA A 160 34.21 -2.30 11.43
C ALA A 160 35.10 -3.54 11.72
N SER A 161 35.04 -4.56 10.86
CA SER A 161 35.87 -5.77 10.94
C SER A 161 37.12 -5.73 10.03
N GLY A 162 37.28 -4.65 9.25
CA GLY A 162 38.42 -4.41 8.37
C GLY A 162 38.29 -4.98 6.95
N GLN A 163 37.16 -5.58 6.58
CA GLN A 163 36.91 -6.09 5.23
C GLN A 163 36.55 -4.95 4.26
N ARG A 164 37.09 -5.02 3.02
CA ARG A 164 36.77 -4.05 1.96
C ARG A 164 35.32 -4.23 1.53
N VAL A 165 34.54 -3.17 1.61
CA VAL A 165 33.11 -3.19 1.26
C VAL A 165 32.94 -2.67 -0.16
N ASP A 166 32.54 -3.57 -1.06
CA ASP A 166 32.20 -3.20 -2.43
C ASP A 166 30.82 -2.52 -2.45
N MET A 167 30.80 -1.19 -2.45
CA MET A 167 29.58 -0.37 -2.44
C MET A 167 28.58 -0.75 -3.54
N ALA A 168 29.07 -1.24 -4.69
CA ALA A 168 28.23 -1.72 -5.78
C ALA A 168 27.51 -3.03 -5.43
N ALA A 169 28.20 -3.97 -4.76
CA ALA A 169 27.63 -5.23 -4.31
C ALA A 169 26.64 -5.00 -3.17
N GLU A 170 26.99 -4.15 -2.20
CA GLU A 170 26.09 -3.82 -1.08
C GLU A 170 24.83 -3.07 -1.55
N ARG A 171 24.95 -2.16 -2.53
CA ARG A 171 23.78 -1.49 -3.15
C ARG A 171 22.91 -2.47 -3.93
N ALA A 172 23.49 -3.46 -4.60
CA ALA A 172 22.75 -4.50 -5.30
C ALA A 172 22.03 -5.46 -4.33
N GLU A 173 22.66 -5.84 -3.23
CA GLU A 173 22.05 -6.67 -2.18
C GLU A 173 20.96 -5.91 -1.41
N ALA A 174 21.19 -4.63 -1.09
CA ALA A 174 20.18 -3.77 -0.48
C ALA A 174 18.97 -3.57 -1.41
N ALA A 175 19.18 -3.41 -2.71
CA ALA A 175 18.11 -3.34 -3.71
C ALA A 175 17.33 -4.67 -3.81
N ARG A 176 18.01 -5.82 -3.79
CA ARG A 176 17.38 -7.15 -3.77
C ARG A 176 16.55 -7.37 -2.50
N LYS A 177 17.10 -7.04 -1.33
CA LYS A 177 16.41 -7.16 -0.04
C LYS A 177 15.22 -6.21 0.08
N LYS A 178 15.34 -5.00 -0.49
CA LYS A 178 14.22 -4.04 -0.58
C LYS A 178 13.10 -4.60 -1.46
N ARG A 179 13.44 -5.13 -2.64
CA ARG A 179 12.47 -5.76 -3.54
C ARG A 179 11.78 -6.97 -2.90
N GLU A 180 12.52 -7.86 -2.22
CA GLU A 180 11.94 -9.01 -1.52
C GLU A 180 11.00 -8.57 -0.39
N ARG A 181 11.36 -7.52 0.35
CA ARG A 181 10.49 -6.94 1.38
C ARG A 181 9.21 -6.37 0.78
N GLU A 182 9.31 -5.62 -0.32
CA GLU A 182 8.18 -5.08 -1.05
C GLU A 182 7.27 -6.19 -1.61
N GLU A 183 7.84 -7.27 -2.17
CA GLU A 183 7.09 -8.44 -2.65
C GLU A 183 6.38 -9.17 -1.50
N ARG A 184 7.03 -9.30 -0.34
CA ARG A 184 6.42 -9.92 0.85
C ARG A 184 5.31 -9.05 1.45
N GLU A 185 5.51 -7.74 1.50
CA GLU A 185 4.49 -6.78 1.93
C GLU A 185 3.31 -6.78 0.94
N ALA A 186 3.58 -6.78 -0.37
CA ALA A 186 2.55 -6.90 -1.40
C ALA A 186 1.78 -8.22 -1.29
N ARG A 187 2.45 -9.36 -1.07
CA ARG A 187 1.81 -10.65 -0.86
C ARG A 187 0.95 -10.67 0.41
N LYS A 188 1.40 -10.03 1.49
CA LYS A 188 0.62 -9.89 2.73
C LYS A 188 -0.61 -8.99 2.51
N MET A 189 -0.46 -7.91 1.75
CA MET A 189 -1.55 -7.02 1.36
C MET A 189 -2.57 -7.73 0.46
N GLU A 190 -2.10 -8.51 -0.52
CA GLU A 190 -2.95 -9.31 -1.41
C GLU A 190 -3.68 -10.41 -0.64
N TRP A 191 -3.01 -11.06 0.31
CA TRP A 191 -3.64 -12.04 1.19
C TRP A 191 -4.68 -11.41 2.13
N GLY A 192 -4.46 -10.16 2.56
CA GLY A 192 -5.41 -9.41 3.38
C GLY A 192 -6.63 -8.90 2.61
N LYS A 193 -6.60 -8.87 1.27
CA LYS A 193 -7.74 -8.45 0.44
C LYS A 193 -8.75 -9.58 0.31
N GLY A 194 -10.04 -9.21 0.33
CA GLY A 194 -11.12 -10.18 0.13
C GLY A 194 -11.13 -10.73 -1.31
N VAL A 195 -11.45 -12.02 -1.47
CA VAL A 195 -11.59 -12.65 -2.80
C VAL A 195 -12.60 -11.90 -3.67
N VAL A 196 -13.74 -11.51 -3.10
CA VAL A 196 -14.79 -10.75 -3.81
C VAL A 196 -14.29 -9.39 -4.29
N GLN A 197 -13.50 -8.67 -3.48
CA GLN A 197 -12.94 -7.38 -3.86
C GLN A 197 -11.95 -7.49 -5.03
N ARG A 198 -11.23 -8.62 -5.11
CA ARG A 198 -10.33 -8.91 -6.24
C ARG A 198 -11.12 -9.22 -7.51
N GLU A 199 -12.10 -10.11 -7.41
CA GLU A 199 -12.98 -10.49 -8.52
C GLU A 199 -13.74 -9.24 -9.05
N GLU A 200 -14.24 -8.37 -8.17
CA GLU A 200 -14.86 -7.10 -8.55
C GLU A 200 -13.89 -6.14 -9.25
N ALA A 201 -12.64 -6.04 -8.77
CA ALA A 201 -11.63 -5.19 -9.42
C ALA A 201 -11.25 -5.70 -10.82
N GLU A 202 -11.11 -7.02 -10.97
CA GLU A 202 -10.87 -7.66 -12.26
C GLU A 202 -12.05 -7.48 -13.21
N LYS A 203 -13.28 -7.70 -12.71
CA LYS A 203 -14.50 -7.50 -13.49
C LYS A 203 -14.63 -6.05 -13.94
N ARG A 204 -14.40 -5.08 -13.04
CA ARG A 204 -14.40 -3.66 -13.38
C ARG A 204 -13.34 -3.32 -14.42
N LYS A 205 -12.15 -3.90 -14.34
CA LYS A 205 -11.09 -3.69 -15.34
C LYS A 205 -11.51 -4.22 -16.72
N ASN A 206 -12.17 -5.37 -16.76
CA ASN A 206 -12.70 -5.94 -18.00
C ASN A 206 -13.85 -5.08 -18.55
N GLU A 207 -14.79 -4.66 -17.70
CA GLU A 207 -15.87 -3.73 -18.07
C GLU A 207 -15.30 -2.40 -18.60
N GLU A 208 -14.24 -1.87 -17.99
CA GLU A 208 -13.57 -0.67 -18.50
C GLU A 208 -12.88 -0.93 -19.86
N ALA A 209 -12.35 -2.13 -20.11
CA ALA A 209 -11.76 -2.46 -21.39
C ALA A 209 -12.83 -2.56 -22.49
N THR A 210 -13.95 -3.23 -22.22
CA THR A 210 -15.06 -3.29 -23.18
C THR A 210 -15.64 -1.90 -23.42
N MET A 211 -15.87 -1.11 -22.36
CA MET A 211 -16.38 0.25 -22.48
C MET A 211 -15.44 1.22 -23.19
N ARG A 212 -14.12 0.96 -23.23
CA ARG A 212 -13.18 1.75 -24.05
C ARG A 212 -13.42 1.52 -25.55
N ASP A 213 -13.82 0.31 -25.92
CA ASP A 213 -14.06 -0.07 -27.31
C ASP A 213 -15.50 0.25 -27.76
N HIS A 214 -16.44 0.38 -26.82
CA HIS A 214 -17.84 0.73 -27.11
C HIS A 214 -18.05 2.19 -27.51
N THR A 215 -19.03 2.41 -28.38
CA THR A 215 -19.52 3.75 -28.71
C THR A 215 -20.30 4.37 -27.55
N PHE A 216 -20.25 5.70 -27.42
CA PHE A 216 -20.93 6.41 -26.33
C PHE A 216 -22.46 6.18 -26.33
N ALA A 217 -23.09 6.14 -27.51
CA ALA A 217 -24.50 5.87 -27.66
C ALA A 217 -24.74 4.40 -28.06
N ARG A 218 -25.73 3.77 -27.44
CA ARG A 218 -26.25 2.45 -27.82
C ARG A 218 -27.38 2.63 -28.82
N SER A 219 -27.30 1.97 -29.98
CA SER A 219 -28.35 1.98 -31.01
C SER A 219 -29.27 0.77 -30.85
N ARG A 220 -30.43 0.80 -31.54
CA ARG A 220 -31.32 -0.37 -31.63
C ARG A 220 -30.62 -1.57 -32.26
N ASP A 221 -29.66 -1.33 -33.15
CA ASP A 221 -28.96 -2.37 -33.89
C ASP A 221 -27.67 -2.84 -33.19
N ASP A 222 -27.43 -2.40 -31.94
CA ASP A 222 -26.30 -2.86 -31.13
C ASP A 222 -26.36 -4.37 -30.88
N VAL A 223 -25.32 -5.09 -31.28
CA VAL A 223 -25.31 -6.55 -31.30
C VAL A 223 -25.34 -7.12 -29.89
N GLU A 224 -24.51 -6.61 -28.98
CA GLU A 224 -24.40 -7.12 -27.61
C GLU A 224 -25.69 -6.91 -26.82
N LEU A 225 -26.26 -5.70 -26.92
CA LEU A 225 -27.55 -5.39 -26.29
C LEU A 225 -28.67 -6.30 -26.81
N ASN A 226 -28.70 -6.56 -28.11
CA ASN A 226 -29.71 -7.44 -28.71
C ASN A 226 -29.53 -8.90 -28.29
N GLU A 227 -28.30 -9.36 -28.11
CA GLU A 227 -28.01 -10.69 -27.58
C GLU A 227 -28.47 -10.81 -26.11
N ASP A 228 -28.17 -9.83 -25.27
CA ASP A 228 -28.61 -9.79 -23.87
C ASP A 228 -30.15 -9.80 -23.75
N LEU A 229 -30.85 -9.00 -24.56
CA LEU A 229 -32.31 -8.94 -24.58
C LEU A 229 -32.97 -10.24 -25.06
N LYS A 230 -32.30 -10.98 -25.96
CA LYS A 230 -32.73 -12.31 -26.40
C LYS A 230 -32.48 -13.37 -25.33
N ALA A 231 -31.38 -13.25 -24.58
CA ALA A 231 -31.02 -14.16 -23.50
C ALA A 231 -31.85 -13.96 -22.23
N GLN A 232 -32.51 -12.81 -22.05
CA GLN A 232 -33.34 -12.53 -20.89
C GLN A 232 -34.54 -13.46 -20.78
N ASP A 233 -34.59 -14.23 -19.69
CA ASP A 233 -35.71 -15.09 -19.35
C ASP A 233 -36.95 -14.24 -18.99
N ARG A 234 -38.05 -14.46 -19.71
CA ARG A 234 -39.33 -13.78 -19.49
C ARG A 234 -40.31 -14.74 -18.81
N TRP A 235 -40.80 -14.35 -17.64
CA TRP A 235 -41.67 -15.21 -16.82
C TRP A 235 -43.01 -15.58 -17.49
N ASN A 236 -43.50 -14.73 -18.40
CA ASN A 236 -44.76 -14.88 -19.12
C ASN A 236 -44.62 -15.47 -20.53
N ASP A 237 -43.47 -16.01 -20.89
CA ASP A 237 -43.26 -16.55 -22.24
C ASP A 237 -43.79 -18.00 -22.34
N PRO A 238 -44.87 -18.26 -23.12
CA PRO A 238 -45.38 -19.62 -23.31
C PRO A 238 -44.36 -20.54 -24.01
N ALA A 239 -43.44 -19.99 -24.82
CA ALA A 239 -42.40 -20.76 -25.49
C ALA A 239 -41.31 -21.26 -24.52
N ALA A 240 -41.12 -20.59 -23.36
CA ALA A 240 -40.13 -20.96 -22.36
C ALA A 240 -40.29 -22.40 -21.85
N ALA A 241 -41.53 -22.92 -21.83
CA ALA A 241 -41.81 -24.31 -21.45
C ALA A 241 -41.30 -25.35 -22.47
N PHE A 242 -41.19 -24.96 -23.75
CA PHE A 242 -40.74 -25.82 -24.84
C PHE A 242 -39.22 -25.77 -25.05
N LEU A 243 -38.58 -24.70 -24.59
CA LEU A 243 -37.12 -24.56 -24.64
C LEU A 243 -36.46 -25.59 -23.72
N THR A 244 -35.47 -26.30 -24.25
CA THR A 244 -34.71 -27.28 -23.46
C THR A 244 -33.97 -26.59 -22.33
N LYS A 245 -34.13 -27.07 -21.08
CA LYS A 245 -33.41 -26.51 -19.92
C LYS A 245 -31.92 -26.46 -20.19
N ASN A 246 -31.37 -25.25 -20.18
CA ASN A 246 -29.93 -25.05 -20.30
C ASN A 246 -29.22 -25.77 -19.14
N ARG A 247 -28.37 -26.76 -19.47
CA ARG A 247 -27.56 -27.46 -18.47
C ARG A 247 -26.62 -26.45 -17.80
N SER A 248 -26.58 -26.46 -16.47
CA SER A 248 -25.63 -25.66 -15.71
C SER A 248 -24.21 -26.06 -16.11
N LYS A 249 -23.44 -25.13 -16.69
CA LYS A 249 -22.06 -25.37 -17.12
C LYS A 249 -21.14 -25.45 -15.89
N GLY A 250 -20.37 -26.54 -15.80
CA GLY A 250 -19.19 -26.67 -14.93
C GLY A 250 -19.46 -27.01 -13.46
N PRO A 251 -18.40 -27.40 -12.72
CA PRO A 251 -18.46 -27.62 -11.28
C PRO A 251 -18.74 -26.29 -10.56
N ARG A 252 -19.91 -26.18 -9.92
CA ARG A 252 -20.31 -25.00 -9.15
C ARG A 252 -19.87 -25.14 -7.69
N LYS A 253 -19.52 -24.03 -7.04
CA LYS A 253 -19.39 -23.99 -5.58
C LYS A 253 -20.75 -24.42 -4.99
N PRO A 254 -20.78 -25.29 -3.96
CA PRO A 254 -22.03 -25.69 -3.35
C PRO A 254 -22.75 -24.44 -2.83
N GLU A 255 -24.05 -24.38 -3.07
CA GLU A 255 -24.93 -23.31 -2.60
C GLU A 255 -25.80 -23.83 -1.46
N TYR A 256 -26.29 -22.91 -0.63
CA TYR A 256 -27.22 -23.26 0.43
C TYR A 256 -28.58 -23.66 -0.14
N THR A 257 -29.10 -24.79 0.35
CA THR A 257 -30.35 -25.44 -0.11
C THR A 257 -31.45 -25.49 0.97
N GLY A 258 -31.24 -24.86 2.12
CA GLY A 258 -32.19 -24.87 3.23
C GLY A 258 -33.29 -23.80 3.12
N PRO A 259 -34.05 -23.56 4.21
CA PRO A 259 -35.12 -22.55 4.25
C PRO A 259 -34.60 -21.15 3.91
N PRO A 260 -35.44 -20.27 3.34
CA PRO A 260 -35.01 -18.95 2.89
C PRO A 260 -34.34 -18.17 4.04
N PRO A 261 -33.10 -17.66 3.83
CA PRO A 261 -32.40 -16.91 4.85
C PRO A 261 -33.10 -15.58 5.17
N PRO A 262 -32.91 -15.03 6.37
CA PRO A 262 -33.32 -13.66 6.65
C PRO A 262 -32.60 -12.70 5.68
N PRO A 263 -33.26 -11.61 5.23
CA PRO A 263 -32.65 -10.65 4.33
C PRO A 263 -31.48 -9.93 5.03
N ASN A 264 -30.44 -9.63 4.25
CA ASN A 264 -29.26 -8.89 4.67
C ASN A 264 -29.09 -7.68 3.74
N ARG A 265 -28.62 -6.54 4.27
CA ARG A 265 -28.28 -5.34 3.50
C ARG A 265 -27.51 -5.60 2.21
N PHE A 266 -26.61 -6.58 2.22
CA PHE A 266 -25.73 -6.87 1.07
C PHE A 266 -26.26 -7.94 0.11
N GLY A 267 -27.43 -8.54 0.35
CA GLY A 267 -27.96 -9.62 -0.49
C GLY A 267 -27.06 -10.88 -0.55
N ILE A 268 -26.08 -11.00 0.36
CA ILE A 268 -25.15 -12.12 0.41
C ILE A 268 -25.90 -13.37 0.86
N ARG A 269 -25.91 -14.39 0.02
CA ARG A 269 -26.49 -15.69 0.36
C ARG A 269 -25.65 -16.38 1.45
N PRO A 270 -26.30 -17.11 2.38
CA PRO A 270 -25.58 -17.87 3.38
C PRO A 270 -24.68 -18.93 2.73
N GLY A 271 -23.61 -19.31 3.43
CA GLY A 271 -22.75 -20.40 3.00
C GLY A 271 -23.51 -21.73 2.95
N TYR A 272 -23.08 -22.64 2.08
CA TYR A 272 -23.75 -23.94 1.86
C TYR A 272 -23.92 -24.82 3.11
N ARG A 273 -23.15 -24.57 4.16
CA ARG A 273 -23.18 -25.32 5.44
C ARG A 273 -24.02 -24.64 6.52
N TRP A 274 -24.63 -23.50 6.22
CA TRP A 274 -25.50 -22.84 7.17
C TRP A 274 -26.70 -23.75 7.46
N ASP A 275 -27.16 -23.79 8.70
CA ASP A 275 -28.19 -24.72 9.18
C ASP A 275 -29.60 -24.12 9.13
N GLY A 276 -29.74 -22.87 8.66
CA GLY A 276 -31.01 -22.16 8.58
C GLY A 276 -31.47 -21.51 9.88
N VAL A 277 -30.72 -21.67 10.99
CA VAL A 277 -31.08 -21.05 12.26
C VAL A 277 -30.47 -19.67 12.35
N ASP A 278 -31.32 -18.65 12.49
CA ASP A 278 -30.89 -17.28 12.73
C ASP A 278 -30.32 -17.15 14.16
N ARG A 279 -29.09 -16.63 14.22
CA ARG A 279 -28.33 -16.39 15.46
C ARG A 279 -27.91 -14.91 15.58
N GLY A 280 -28.54 -14.03 14.81
CA GLY A 280 -28.26 -12.61 14.84
C GLY A 280 -28.84 -11.90 16.07
N ASN A 281 -28.31 -10.72 16.38
CA ASN A 281 -28.83 -9.81 17.41
C ASN A 281 -30.07 -9.01 16.92
N GLY A 282 -30.70 -9.40 15.81
CA GLY A 282 -31.82 -8.65 15.20
C GLY A 282 -31.45 -7.28 14.61
N PHE A 283 -30.16 -6.95 14.46
CA PHE A 283 -29.70 -5.66 13.94
C PHE A 283 -30.21 -5.39 12.51
N GLU A 284 -30.03 -6.35 11.60
CA GLU A 284 -30.47 -6.22 10.20
C GLU A 284 -31.98 -5.99 10.11
N GLN A 285 -32.78 -6.69 10.92
CA GLN A 285 -34.22 -6.51 10.98
C GLN A 285 -34.61 -5.08 11.40
N LYS A 286 -34.00 -4.57 12.48
CA LYS A 286 -34.22 -3.19 12.95
C LYS A 286 -33.76 -2.17 11.91
N LEU A 287 -32.68 -2.45 11.20
CA LEU A 287 -32.17 -1.57 10.15
C LEU A 287 -33.17 -1.43 9.00
N PHE A 288 -33.75 -2.54 8.54
CA PHE A 288 -34.78 -2.53 7.50
C PHE A 288 -36.06 -1.83 7.97
N GLN A 289 -36.49 -2.05 9.21
CA GLN A 289 -37.64 -1.34 9.80
C GLN A 289 -37.41 0.17 9.78
N ARG A 290 -36.26 0.64 10.30
CA ARG A 290 -35.89 2.06 10.30
C ARG A 290 -35.81 2.65 8.89
N GLN A 291 -35.29 1.89 7.92
CA GLN A 291 -35.22 2.34 6.53
C GLN A 291 -36.61 2.52 5.91
N ASN A 292 -37.53 1.59 6.20
CA ASN A 292 -38.92 1.67 5.75
C ASN A 292 -39.67 2.81 6.44
N GLU A 293 -39.47 2.99 7.75
CA GLU A 293 -40.03 4.12 8.51
C GLU A 293 -39.58 5.45 7.93
N LYS A 294 -38.28 5.62 7.63
CA LYS A 294 -37.77 6.84 7.01
C LYS A 294 -38.39 7.10 5.64
N ARG A 295 -38.57 6.06 4.81
CA ARG A 295 -39.23 6.18 3.49
C ARG A 295 -40.71 6.55 3.64
N ARG A 296 -41.40 5.91 4.58
CA ARG A 296 -42.82 6.15 4.90
C ARG A 296 -43.02 7.59 5.38
N HIS A 297 -42.22 8.04 6.34
CA HIS A 297 -42.25 9.40 6.85
C HIS A 297 -41.96 10.44 5.75
N GLY A 298 -41.02 10.14 4.84
CA GLY A 298 -40.75 10.99 3.68
C GLY A 298 -41.99 11.15 2.79
N GLN A 299 -42.67 10.04 2.48
CA GLN A 299 -43.90 10.04 1.69
C GLN A 299 -45.05 10.75 2.42
N GLU A 300 -45.23 10.49 3.72
CA GLU A 300 -46.20 11.18 4.56
C GLU A 300 -45.92 12.68 4.52
N SER A 301 -44.70 13.13 4.80
CA SER A 301 -44.35 14.55 4.78
C SER A 301 -44.60 15.22 3.43
N TYR A 302 -44.36 14.51 2.32
CA TYR A 302 -44.69 15.00 0.98
C TYR A 302 -46.20 15.11 0.77
N GLN A 303 -46.97 14.09 1.14
CA GLN A 303 -48.44 14.12 1.06
C GLN A 303 -49.03 15.26 1.88
N TRP A 304 -48.59 15.40 3.14
CA TRP A 304 -49.00 16.51 4.03
C TRP A 304 -48.63 17.88 3.47
N SER A 305 -47.47 18.01 2.82
CA SER A 305 -47.04 19.28 2.21
C SER A 305 -47.84 19.65 0.96
N VAL A 306 -48.41 18.68 0.25
CA VAL A 306 -49.14 18.90 -1.01
C VAL A 306 -50.64 19.07 -0.77
N ASP A 307 -51.18 18.58 0.36
CA ASP A 307 -52.62 18.60 0.65
C ASP A 307 -53.22 20.01 0.86
N ASP A 308 -52.38 21.01 1.20
CA ASP A 308 -52.79 22.41 1.42
C ASP A 308 -52.34 23.38 0.29
N MET A 309 -51.92 22.84 -0.86
CA MET A 309 -51.55 23.59 -2.08
C MET A 309 -52.55 23.36 -3.21
#